data_AF-A0A7C5T740-F1
#
_entry.id   AF-A0A7C5T740-F1
#
_cell.length_a   1.000
_cell.length_b   1.000
_cell.length_c   1.000
_cell.angle_alpha   90.00
_cell.angle_beta   90.00
_cell.angle_gamma   90.00
#
_symmetry.space_group_name_H-M   'P 1'
#
loop_
_entity.id
_entity.type
_entity.pdbx_description
1 polymer ?
#
loop_
_entity_poly.entity_id
_entity_poly.type
_entity_poly.pdbx_seq_one_letter_code
_entity_poly.pdbx_strand_id
1 'polypeptide(L)'
;MVDVRITPIFRGDVTKPICGEVVVYDNFVSPLGDLDSEGGYLRGVGTVANKIVVIKGFTGSTVGPYVVYSMAKRGNAPKALVTEVVDASTVASAVLAGVPLYKVDRLGTVLDLYKEGTRIACIEGETLRFRGALIAIEGLDGAGKTSLAKALHNALLSCGFRATYTYEPYSNAIREIFELGALKLTPEVEALLMVADRYSHYAEVIEPELSRGGIVILDRYIYSTLAYQGSLGVDLEWLESLHRYLPKPDVCIYLDVDPELGLRRKERAGSPRLKYFESVERLKKAREIYLDLTSKGRMVLVDASQDLPSVVRRAFEVVERELGIELRKCYPEMQ
;
A
#
# COMPACT_ATOMS: atom_id res chain seq x y z
N MET A 1 12.77 -1.37 9.82
CA MET A 1 11.71 -0.37 10.06
C MET A 1 12.22 0.58 11.13
N VAL A 2 12.05 1.89 10.97
CA VAL A 2 12.43 2.85 12.01
C VAL A 2 11.16 3.41 12.64
N ASP A 3 10.93 3.01 13.87
CA ASP A 3 9.78 3.40 14.67
C ASP A 3 10.18 4.58 15.55
N VAL A 4 9.57 5.75 15.29
CA VAL A 4 9.73 6.94 16.11
C VAL A 4 8.58 6.96 17.11
N ARG A 5 8.88 6.87 18.40
CA ARG A 5 7.86 6.92 19.44
C ARG A 5 7.24 8.31 19.51
N ILE A 6 5.91 8.35 19.55
CA ILE A 6 5.14 9.58 19.71
C ILE A 6 4.19 9.45 20.90
N THR A 7 4.16 10.46 21.77
CA THR A 7 3.34 10.47 22.98
C THR A 7 2.02 11.17 22.69
N PRO A 8 0.85 10.53 22.87
CA PRO A 8 -0.43 11.19 22.64
C PRO A 8 -0.69 12.26 23.70
N ILE A 9 -0.93 13.49 23.25
CA ILE A 9 -1.40 14.60 24.09
C ILE A 9 -2.92 14.70 24.03
N PHE A 10 -3.47 14.53 22.82
CA PHE A 10 -4.89 14.44 22.57
C PHE A 10 -5.12 13.42 21.45
N ARG A 11 -5.93 12.39 21.68
CA ARG A 11 -6.02 11.25 20.75
C ARG A 11 -6.96 11.49 19.57
N GLY A 12 -7.93 12.42 19.67
CA GLY A 12 -9.00 12.58 18.68
C GLY A 12 -9.70 11.26 18.33
N ASP A 13 -10.33 11.19 17.15
CA ASP A 13 -11.03 10.01 16.63
C ASP A 13 -10.23 9.27 15.54
N VAL A 14 -9.06 8.73 15.88
CA VAL A 14 -8.27 7.90 14.94
C VAL A 14 -8.51 6.42 15.19
N THR A 15 -9.21 5.77 14.26
CA THR A 15 -9.51 4.33 14.33
C THR A 15 -8.67 3.49 13.37
N LYS A 16 -7.89 4.13 12.47
CA LYS A 16 -7.06 3.47 11.46
C LYS A 16 -5.67 4.12 11.36
N PRO A 17 -4.64 3.37 10.95
CA PRO A 17 -3.34 3.95 10.63
C PRO A 17 -3.46 5.08 9.60
N ILE A 18 -2.70 6.13 9.78
CA ILE A 18 -2.68 7.30 8.90
C ILE A 18 -1.35 7.29 8.13
N CYS A 19 -1.35 6.89 6.86
CA CYS A 19 -0.16 6.76 6.02
C CYS A 19 -0.12 7.78 4.89
N GLY A 20 1.07 8.20 4.47
CA GLY A 20 1.22 9.11 3.32
C GLY A 20 2.67 9.37 2.92
N GLU A 21 2.85 9.97 1.73
CA GLU A 21 4.14 10.47 1.28
C GLU A 21 4.63 11.56 2.24
N VAL A 22 5.87 11.46 2.70
CA VAL A 22 6.55 12.47 3.49
C VAL A 22 7.04 13.56 2.55
N VAL A 23 6.63 14.79 2.80
CA VAL A 23 7.06 15.97 2.05
C VAL A 23 7.69 16.94 3.03
N VAL A 24 8.98 17.22 2.86
CA VAL A 24 9.69 18.17 3.71
C VAL A 24 9.69 19.55 3.05
N TYR A 25 9.13 20.53 3.75
CA TYR A 25 9.14 21.93 3.37
C TYR A 25 9.89 22.75 4.43
N ASP A 26 11.15 23.07 4.15
CA ASP A 26 12.07 23.71 5.10
C ASP A 26 11.86 25.24 5.22
N ASN A 27 10.60 25.67 5.31
CA ASN A 27 10.22 27.07 5.47
C ASN A 27 9.05 27.20 6.46
N PHE A 28 8.84 28.42 6.95
CA PHE A 28 7.62 28.76 7.67
C PHE A 28 6.45 28.83 6.70
N VAL A 29 5.30 28.28 7.11
CA VAL A 29 4.06 28.30 6.31
C VAL A 29 3.11 29.34 6.88
N SER A 30 2.62 30.26 6.05
CA SER A 30 1.48 31.10 6.38
C SER A 30 0.17 30.34 6.16
N PRO A 31 -0.64 30.05 7.20
CA PRO A 31 -1.92 29.35 7.03
C PRO A 31 -2.91 30.05 6.10
N LEU A 32 -2.79 31.38 5.96
CA LEU A 32 -3.69 32.22 5.15
C LEU A 32 -3.13 32.56 3.77
N GLY A 33 -1.81 32.38 3.55
CA GLY A 33 -1.13 32.85 2.34
C GLY A 33 -0.49 31.75 1.51
N ASP A 34 -0.02 30.66 2.15
CA ASP A 34 0.74 29.61 1.49
C ASP A 34 -0.07 28.30 1.38
N LEU A 35 -1.02 28.08 2.28
CA LEU A 35 -1.83 26.86 2.34
C LEU A 35 -3.25 27.11 1.80
N ASP A 36 -3.58 26.45 0.69
CA ASP A 36 -4.97 26.27 0.28
C ASP A 36 -5.53 25.04 0.99
N SER A 37 -6.33 25.32 2.02
CA SER A 37 -6.95 24.32 2.89
C SER A 37 -8.06 23.53 2.20
N GLU A 38 -8.79 24.14 1.26
CA GLU A 38 -9.86 23.45 0.53
C GLU A 38 -9.28 22.51 -0.54
N GLY A 39 -8.27 22.98 -1.28
CA GLY A 39 -7.61 22.21 -2.33
C GLY A 39 -6.55 21.21 -1.83
N GLY A 40 -6.06 21.38 -0.59
CA GLY A 40 -4.94 20.61 -0.05
C GLY A 40 -3.66 20.90 -0.83
N TYR A 41 -3.36 22.17 -1.07
CA TYR A 41 -2.23 22.63 -1.88
C TYR A 41 -1.35 23.58 -1.07
N LEU A 42 -0.03 23.42 -1.16
CA LEU A 42 0.97 24.26 -0.52
C LEU A 42 1.83 24.96 -1.56
N ARG A 43 1.89 26.29 -1.48
CA ARG A 43 2.63 27.13 -2.42
C ARG A 43 4.12 26.77 -2.44
N GLY A 44 4.67 26.57 -3.63
CA GLY A 44 6.07 26.18 -3.82
C GLY A 44 6.36 24.68 -3.59
N VAL A 45 5.34 23.89 -3.21
CA VAL A 45 5.45 22.44 -3.02
C VAL A 45 4.52 21.68 -3.97
N GLY A 46 3.26 22.11 -4.07
CA GLY A 46 2.23 21.44 -4.86
C GLY A 46 1.13 20.85 -3.98
N THR A 47 0.47 19.81 -4.48
CA THR A 47 -0.55 19.08 -3.72
C THR A 47 0.08 18.41 -2.51
N VAL A 48 -0.48 18.69 -1.35
CA VAL A 48 -0.13 18.08 -0.07
C VAL A 48 -1.26 17.20 0.48
N ALA A 49 -2.42 17.15 -0.19
CA ALA A 49 -3.57 16.33 0.23
C ALA A 49 -3.18 14.86 0.46
N ASN A 50 -3.53 14.32 1.63
CA ASN A 50 -3.17 12.96 2.09
C ASN A 50 -1.65 12.69 2.23
N LYS A 51 -0.83 13.74 2.30
CA LYS A 51 0.62 13.65 2.56
C LYS A 51 0.97 13.98 4.01
N ILE A 52 2.13 13.50 4.44
CA ILE A 52 2.78 13.85 5.70
C ILE A 52 3.70 15.03 5.43
N VAL A 53 3.26 16.24 5.76
CA VAL A 53 4.05 17.44 5.51
C VAL A 53 4.86 17.79 6.74
N VAL A 54 6.18 17.85 6.60
CA VAL A 54 7.07 18.33 7.66
C VAL A 54 7.41 19.79 7.36
N ILE A 55 7.04 20.69 8.26
CA ILE A 55 7.27 22.14 8.12
C ILE A 55 8.11 22.68 9.27
N LYS A 56 8.89 23.74 9.00
CA LYS A 56 9.72 24.40 10.02
C LYS A 56 8.88 25.04 11.14
N GLY A 57 7.69 25.50 10.80
CA GLY A 57 6.74 26.12 11.72
C GLY A 57 5.67 26.89 10.96
N PHE A 58 4.65 27.38 11.67
CA PHE A 58 3.71 28.35 11.10
C PHE A 58 4.19 29.78 11.36
N THR A 59 3.96 30.68 10.40
CA THR A 59 4.31 32.10 10.57
C THR A 59 3.61 32.69 11.79
N GLY A 60 4.37 33.31 12.70
CA GLY A 60 3.84 33.87 13.95
C GLY A 60 3.68 32.87 15.09
N SER A 61 3.93 31.57 14.86
CA SER A 61 4.02 30.57 15.93
C SER A 61 5.40 30.60 16.57
N THR A 62 5.45 30.51 17.90
CA THR A 62 6.70 30.25 18.66
C THR A 62 6.95 28.75 18.85
N VAL A 63 6.05 27.91 18.35
CA VAL A 63 6.10 26.45 18.40
C VAL A 63 6.38 25.92 16.99
N GLY A 64 7.38 25.04 16.85
CA GLY A 64 7.79 24.40 15.61
C GLY A 64 9.11 23.63 15.80
N PRO A 65 9.42 22.59 15.01
CA PRO A 65 8.73 22.13 13.79
C PRO A 65 7.47 21.26 13.99
N TYR A 66 6.68 21.09 12.93
CA TYR A 66 5.45 20.29 12.90
C TYR A 66 5.50 19.23 11.81
N VAL A 67 4.97 18.04 12.11
CA VAL A 67 4.46 17.10 11.11
C VAL A 67 2.96 17.29 11.05
N VAL A 68 2.49 17.72 9.88
CA VAL A 68 1.09 17.96 9.58
C VAL A 68 0.64 16.89 8.60
N TYR A 69 -0.22 15.98 9.04
CA TYR A 69 -0.86 15.06 8.11
C TYR A 69 -1.98 15.80 7.39
N SER A 70 -1.80 16.14 6.11
CA SER A 70 -2.62 17.18 5.49
C SER A 70 -3.99 16.68 5.00
N MET A 71 -5.01 17.44 5.42
CA MET A 71 -6.25 17.87 4.77
C MET A 71 -6.85 16.94 3.71
N ALA A 72 -8.04 16.40 4.00
CA ALA A 72 -8.92 15.90 2.95
C ALA A 72 -9.35 17.08 2.05
N LYS A 73 -9.62 16.81 0.77
CA LYS A 73 -10.08 17.76 -0.28
C LYS A 73 -11.35 18.60 0.05
N ARG A 74 -11.87 18.51 1.28
CA ARG A 74 -13.09 19.13 1.81
C ARG A 74 -13.03 19.40 3.33
N GLY A 75 -11.84 19.48 3.94
CA GLY A 75 -11.70 19.65 5.38
C GLY A 75 -10.67 20.72 5.75
N ASN A 76 -11.00 21.57 6.73
CA ASN A 76 -10.15 22.67 7.20
C ASN A 76 -9.09 22.24 8.22
N ALA A 77 -9.04 20.96 8.60
CA ALA A 77 -8.17 20.46 9.66
C ALA A 77 -7.33 19.25 9.21
N PRO A 78 -6.05 19.15 9.63
CA PRO A 78 -5.20 18.01 9.35
C PRO A 78 -5.69 16.74 10.06
N LYS A 79 -5.37 15.55 9.54
CA LYS A 79 -5.81 14.28 10.18
C LYS A 79 -5.03 13.97 11.47
N ALA A 80 -3.85 14.55 11.65
CA ALA A 80 -3.04 14.45 12.85
C ALA A 80 -1.93 15.53 12.85
N LEU A 81 -1.48 15.91 14.05
CA LEU A 81 -0.35 16.80 14.28
C LEU A 81 0.70 16.12 15.18
N VAL A 82 1.98 16.18 14.79
CA VAL A 82 3.12 15.74 15.63
C VAL A 82 4.11 16.89 15.79
N THR A 83 4.57 17.15 17.02
CA THR A 83 5.53 18.25 17.29
C THR A 83 6.45 17.96 18.48
N GLU A 84 7.61 18.61 18.56
CA GLU A 84 8.53 18.49 19.71
C GLU A 84 8.05 19.29 20.92
N VAL A 85 7.43 20.45 20.67
CA VAL A 85 7.03 21.40 21.70
C VAL A 85 5.51 21.48 21.73
N VAL A 86 4.95 21.28 22.92
CA VAL A 86 3.49 21.32 23.14
C VAL A 86 3.22 22.39 24.17
N ASP A 87 2.54 23.45 23.75
CA ASP A 87 2.09 24.54 24.62
C ASP A 87 0.54 24.54 24.75
N ALA A 88 0.03 25.37 25.66
CA ALA A 88 -1.40 25.45 25.91
C ALA A 88 -2.20 25.88 24.66
N SER A 89 -1.61 26.72 23.81
CA SER A 89 -2.25 27.22 22.58
C SER A 89 -2.42 26.11 21.53
N THR A 90 -1.40 25.27 21.36
CA THR A 90 -1.42 24.10 20.46
C THR A 90 -2.43 23.07 20.95
N VAL A 91 -2.47 22.79 22.26
CA VAL A 91 -3.46 21.86 22.84
C VAL A 91 -4.89 22.37 22.62
N ALA A 92 -5.16 23.64 22.96
CA ALA A 92 -6.49 24.22 22.78
C ALA A 92 -6.95 24.16 21.32
N SER A 93 -6.05 24.48 20.38
CA SER A 93 -6.35 24.44 18.94
C SER A 93 -6.64 23.03 18.45
N ALA A 94 -5.84 22.04 18.86
CA ALA A 94 -6.04 20.63 18.51
C ALA A 94 -7.38 20.08 19.03
N VAL A 95 -7.71 20.40 20.29
CA VAL A 95 -8.97 19.97 20.91
C VAL A 95 -10.17 20.60 20.22
N LEU A 96 -10.15 21.91 19.96
CA LEU A 96 -11.24 22.62 19.27
C LEU A 96 -11.46 22.12 17.84
N ALA A 97 -10.38 21.73 17.15
CA ALA A 97 -10.45 21.20 15.80
C ALA A 97 -10.71 19.68 15.73
N GLY A 98 -10.72 18.98 16.88
CA GLY A 98 -10.82 17.51 16.93
C GLY A 98 -9.62 16.80 16.30
N VAL A 99 -8.47 17.47 16.21
CA VAL A 99 -7.26 16.96 15.55
C VAL A 99 -6.38 16.24 16.56
N PRO A 100 -6.06 14.95 16.36
CA PRO A 100 -5.09 14.23 17.17
C PRO A 100 -3.76 14.97 17.28
N LEU A 101 -3.27 15.15 18.50
CA LEU A 101 -2.01 15.83 18.82
C LEU A 101 -1.05 14.87 19.51
N TYR A 102 0.13 14.72 18.94
CA TYR A 102 1.20 13.89 19.48
C TYR A 102 2.47 14.71 19.70
N LYS A 103 3.21 14.34 20.74
CA LYS A 103 4.56 14.84 21.01
C LYS A 103 5.60 13.85 20.50
N VAL A 104 6.66 14.32 19.85
CA VAL A 104 7.84 13.51 19.50
C VAL A 104 9.06 14.08 20.22
N ASP A 105 9.98 13.21 20.67
CA ASP A 105 11.15 13.69 21.41
C ASP A 105 12.20 14.35 20.49
N ARG A 106 12.31 13.89 19.25
CA ARG A 106 13.27 14.39 18.25
C ARG A 106 12.72 14.25 16.83
N LEU A 107 12.20 15.34 16.28
CA LEU A 107 11.78 15.45 14.89
C LEU A 107 12.95 15.46 13.91
N GLY A 108 14.16 15.83 14.34
CA GLY A 108 15.37 15.65 13.53
C GLY A 108 15.51 14.24 12.96
N THR A 109 15.14 13.21 13.74
CA THR A 109 15.16 11.81 13.30
C THR A 109 14.22 11.55 12.11
N VAL A 110 13.06 12.22 12.06
CA VAL A 110 12.12 12.14 10.92
C VAL A 110 12.76 12.71 9.65
N LEU A 111 13.44 13.86 9.78
CA LEU A 111 14.11 14.50 8.66
C LEU A 111 15.30 13.68 8.14
N ASP A 112 16.04 13.03 9.04
CA ASP A 112 17.17 12.19 8.67
C ASP A 112 16.71 10.95 7.89
N LEU A 113 15.65 10.27 8.36
CA LEU A 113 15.04 9.13 7.65
C LEU A 113 14.50 9.51 6.27
N TYR A 114 13.94 10.72 6.15
CA TYR A 114 13.55 11.26 4.86
C TYR A 114 14.77 11.49 3.95
N LYS A 115 15.87 12.06 4.46
CA LYS A 115 17.11 12.26 3.69
C LYS A 115 17.74 10.94 3.24
N GLU A 116 17.61 9.88 4.03
CA GLU A 116 18.05 8.52 3.68
C GLU A 116 17.19 7.85 2.58
N GLY A 117 16.12 8.52 2.13
CA GLY A 117 15.31 8.08 0.99
C GLY A 117 13.97 7.46 1.37
N THR A 118 13.63 7.40 2.66
CA THR A 118 12.29 6.96 3.07
C THR A 118 11.27 8.04 2.75
N ARG A 119 10.33 7.72 1.85
CA ARG A 119 9.29 8.65 1.40
C ARG A 119 7.91 8.37 1.99
N ILE A 120 7.71 7.27 2.71
CA ILE A 120 6.40 6.93 3.29
C ILE A 120 6.54 6.86 4.81
N ALA A 121 5.56 7.43 5.52
CA ALA A 121 5.41 7.23 6.95
C ALA A 121 3.95 6.93 7.31
N CYS A 122 3.76 6.29 8.45
CA CYS A 122 2.45 5.93 8.99
C CYS A 122 2.38 6.27 10.48
N ILE A 123 1.30 6.90 10.92
CA ILE A 123 0.97 7.03 12.35
C ILE A 123 0.07 5.86 12.74
N GLU A 124 0.53 5.05 13.68
CA GLU A 124 -0.21 3.90 14.19
C GLU A 124 -0.03 3.80 15.71
N GLY A 125 -1.11 4.04 16.46
CA GLY A 125 -1.07 4.08 17.91
C GLY A 125 -0.16 5.19 18.44
N GLU A 126 0.91 4.80 19.14
CA GLU A 126 1.90 5.69 19.76
C GLU A 126 3.24 5.68 18.99
N THR A 127 3.19 5.34 17.70
CA THR A 127 4.36 5.23 16.83
C THR A 127 4.14 5.95 15.51
N LEU A 128 5.13 6.76 15.11
CA LEU A 128 5.33 7.23 13.75
C LEU A 128 6.34 6.29 13.07
N ARG A 129 5.84 5.42 12.20
CA ARG A 129 6.61 4.39 11.51
C ARG A 129 7.12 4.91 10.17
N PHE A 130 8.43 4.89 9.97
CA PHE A 130 9.07 5.09 8.68
C PHE A 130 9.37 3.71 8.08
N ARG A 131 8.51 3.31 7.15
CA ARG A 131 8.68 2.09 6.37
C ARG A 131 8.14 2.31 4.98
N GLY A 132 8.60 1.48 4.05
CA GLY A 132 8.03 1.40 2.72
C GLY A 132 6.61 0.83 2.73
N ALA A 133 6.02 0.75 1.54
CA ALA A 133 4.66 0.23 1.36
C ALA A 133 4.65 -1.12 0.64
N LEU A 134 3.71 -1.98 1.02
CA LEU A 134 3.48 -3.28 0.41
C LEU A 134 2.24 -3.21 -0.49
N ILE A 135 2.42 -3.43 -1.78
CA ILE A 135 1.35 -3.44 -2.78
C ILE A 135 1.18 -4.87 -3.28
N ALA A 136 -0.03 -5.44 -3.15
CA ALA A 136 -0.37 -6.75 -3.72
C ALA A 136 -1.33 -6.59 -4.90
N ILE A 137 -0.98 -7.20 -6.02
CA ILE A 137 -1.83 -7.28 -7.22
C ILE A 137 -2.35 -8.72 -7.30
N GLU A 138 -3.67 -8.85 -7.16
CA GLU A 138 -4.40 -10.09 -7.10
C GLU A 138 -5.29 -10.25 -8.33
N GLY A 139 -5.66 -11.49 -8.65
CA GLY A 139 -6.43 -11.79 -9.86
C GLY A 139 -6.20 -13.18 -10.40
N LEU A 140 -7.13 -13.64 -11.22
CA LEU A 140 -6.99 -14.89 -11.96
C LEU A 140 -5.84 -14.82 -12.98
N ASP A 141 -5.41 -15.97 -13.49
CA ASP A 141 -4.48 -16.02 -14.60
C ASP A 141 -5.05 -15.32 -15.83
N GLY A 142 -4.20 -14.58 -16.56
CA GLY A 142 -4.63 -13.78 -17.71
C GLY A 142 -5.34 -12.46 -17.38
N ALA A 143 -5.48 -12.11 -16.09
CA ALA A 143 -6.03 -10.82 -15.66
C ALA A 143 -5.09 -9.61 -15.92
N GLY A 144 -3.80 -9.86 -16.24
CA GLY A 144 -2.82 -8.80 -16.52
C GLY A 144 -1.99 -8.34 -15.32
N LYS A 145 -1.97 -9.12 -14.22
CA LYS A 145 -1.23 -8.80 -12.98
C LYS A 145 0.24 -8.44 -13.24
N THR A 146 0.97 -9.31 -13.91
CA THR A 146 2.40 -9.10 -14.21
C THR A 146 2.65 -7.84 -15.03
N SER A 147 1.78 -7.57 -16.02
CA SER A 147 1.87 -6.36 -16.85
C SER A 147 1.65 -5.11 -16.00
N LEU A 148 0.61 -5.09 -15.16
CA LEU A 148 0.34 -3.99 -14.26
C LEU A 148 1.47 -3.78 -13.24
N ALA A 149 1.97 -4.86 -12.64
CA ALA A 149 3.01 -4.82 -11.63
C ALA A 149 4.31 -4.21 -12.18
N LYS A 150 4.71 -4.59 -13.39
CA LYS A 150 5.87 -4.01 -14.08
C LYS A 150 5.65 -2.55 -14.46
N ALA A 151 4.46 -2.20 -14.96
CA ALA A 151 4.13 -0.81 -15.28
C ALA A 151 4.22 0.09 -14.02
N LEU A 152 3.63 -0.37 -12.92
CA LEU A 152 3.68 0.33 -11.64
C LEU A 152 5.11 0.45 -11.10
N HIS A 153 5.90 -0.62 -11.20
CA HIS A 153 7.31 -0.62 -10.81
C HIS A 153 8.11 0.43 -11.57
N ASN A 154 7.99 0.45 -12.90
CA ASN A 154 8.66 1.44 -13.73
C ASN A 154 8.23 2.86 -13.39
N ALA A 155 6.93 3.11 -13.22
CA ALA A 155 6.41 4.42 -12.86
C ALA A 155 6.93 4.91 -11.50
N LEU A 156 6.99 4.04 -10.50
CA LEU A 156 7.54 4.36 -9.19
C LEU A 156 9.03 4.71 -9.27
N LEU A 157 9.81 3.95 -10.03
CA LEU A 157 11.22 4.27 -10.26
C LEU A 157 11.40 5.61 -10.98
N SER A 158 10.59 5.89 -12.01
CA SER A 158 10.59 7.19 -12.72
C SER A 158 10.19 8.36 -11.82
N CYS A 159 9.39 8.12 -10.78
CA CYS A 159 9.05 9.10 -9.76
C CYS A 159 10.12 9.25 -8.66
N GLY A 160 11.22 8.49 -8.71
CA GLY A 160 12.30 8.53 -7.73
C GLY A 160 12.02 7.74 -6.45
N PHE A 161 10.98 6.89 -6.42
CA PHE A 161 10.76 5.96 -5.32
C PHE A 161 11.70 4.76 -5.46
N ARG A 162 12.19 4.26 -4.32
CA ARG A 162 12.78 2.92 -4.24
C ARG A 162 11.65 1.91 -4.41
N ALA A 163 11.69 1.09 -5.45
CA ALA A 163 10.65 0.10 -5.70
C ALA A 163 11.23 -1.26 -6.13
N THR A 164 10.63 -2.33 -5.62
CA THR A 164 10.98 -3.72 -5.94
C THR A 164 9.75 -4.46 -6.43
N TYR A 165 9.82 -5.00 -7.64
CA TYR A 165 8.83 -5.94 -8.15
C TYR A 165 9.26 -7.38 -7.83
N THR A 166 8.33 -8.17 -7.31
CA THR A 166 8.49 -9.60 -7.06
C THR A 166 7.13 -10.31 -7.17
N TYR A 167 7.11 -11.63 -7.08
CA TYR A 167 5.91 -12.44 -7.33
C TYR A 167 5.91 -13.74 -6.54
N GLU A 168 4.73 -14.34 -6.39
CA GLU A 168 4.57 -15.64 -5.73
C GLU A 168 3.95 -16.70 -6.65
N PRO A 169 4.37 -17.98 -6.56
CA PRO A 169 5.37 -18.52 -5.64
C PRO A 169 6.79 -17.98 -5.91
N TYR A 170 7.55 -17.70 -4.85
CA TYR A 170 8.85 -17.05 -4.84
C TYR A 170 10.01 -18.03 -5.11
N SER A 171 9.98 -19.21 -4.49
CA SER A 171 10.99 -20.25 -4.69
C SER A 171 10.81 -20.99 -6.02
N ASN A 172 11.91 -21.21 -6.74
CA ASN A 172 11.93 -22.09 -7.91
C ASN A 172 11.41 -23.49 -7.58
N ALA A 173 11.79 -24.05 -6.44
CA ALA A 173 11.39 -25.41 -6.05
C ALA A 173 9.87 -25.51 -5.86
N ILE A 174 9.25 -24.50 -5.24
CA ILE A 174 7.80 -24.48 -5.04
C ILE A 174 7.07 -24.26 -6.37
N ARG A 175 7.59 -23.37 -7.24
CA ARG A 175 7.05 -23.21 -8.61
C ARG A 175 7.08 -24.51 -9.39
N GLU A 176 8.21 -25.22 -9.39
CA GLU A 176 8.35 -26.50 -10.10
C GLU A 176 7.36 -27.56 -9.59
N ILE A 177 7.10 -27.62 -8.28
CA ILE A 177 6.09 -28.53 -7.71
C ILE A 177 4.71 -28.27 -8.33
N PHE A 178 4.29 -27.00 -8.41
CA PHE A 178 2.99 -26.63 -8.96
C PHE A 178 2.91 -26.68 -10.49
N GLU A 179 4.01 -26.37 -11.19
CA GLU A 179 4.08 -26.39 -12.65
C GLU A 179 4.12 -27.82 -13.21
N LEU A 180 4.95 -28.68 -12.62
CA LEU A 180 5.14 -30.05 -13.07
C LEU A 180 3.99 -30.96 -12.61
N GLY A 181 3.27 -30.58 -11.55
CA GLY A 181 2.30 -31.46 -10.89
C GLY A 181 2.95 -32.78 -10.45
N ALA A 182 4.26 -32.75 -10.17
CA ALA A 182 5.08 -33.93 -9.91
C ALA A 182 4.67 -34.66 -8.62
N LEU A 183 4.00 -33.96 -7.72
CA LEU A 183 3.47 -34.48 -6.46
C LEU A 183 1.95 -34.31 -6.45
N LYS A 184 1.24 -35.38 -6.07
CA LYS A 184 -0.19 -35.30 -5.79
C LYS A 184 -0.36 -34.79 -4.36
N LEU A 185 -0.59 -33.49 -4.22
CA LEU A 185 -0.78 -32.83 -2.93
C LEU A 185 -2.28 -32.68 -2.61
N THR A 186 -2.62 -32.67 -1.32
CA THR A 186 -3.97 -32.20 -0.93
C THR A 186 -3.98 -30.67 -0.93
N PRO A 187 -5.15 -30.03 -1.13
CA PRO A 187 -5.26 -28.57 -1.12
C PRO A 187 -4.69 -27.90 0.15
N GLU A 188 -4.77 -28.56 1.31
CA GLU A 188 -4.20 -28.08 2.57
C GLU A 188 -2.67 -28.09 2.55
N VAL A 189 -2.06 -29.15 2.01
CA VAL A 189 -0.60 -29.23 1.87
C VAL A 189 -0.09 -28.14 0.91
N GLU A 190 -0.84 -27.86 -0.14
CA GLU A 190 -0.51 -26.77 -1.07
C GLU A 190 -0.61 -25.41 -0.41
N ALA A 191 -1.65 -25.17 0.39
CA ALA A 191 -1.77 -23.96 1.18
C ALA A 191 -0.55 -23.78 2.10
N LEU A 192 -0.14 -24.85 2.79
CA LEU A 192 1.01 -24.84 3.68
C LEU A 192 2.32 -24.57 2.93
N LEU A 193 2.52 -25.15 1.73
CA LEU A 193 3.69 -24.87 0.91
C LEU A 193 3.73 -23.41 0.42
N MET A 194 2.59 -22.87 -0.03
CA MET A 194 2.48 -21.46 -0.42
C MET A 194 2.75 -20.53 0.75
N VAL A 195 2.25 -20.87 1.95
CA VAL A 195 2.50 -20.10 3.17
C VAL A 195 3.98 -20.16 3.55
N ALA A 196 4.61 -21.35 3.53
CA ALA A 196 6.03 -21.50 3.85
C ALA A 196 6.93 -20.70 2.90
N ASP A 197 6.67 -20.80 1.60
CA ASP A 197 7.34 -20.02 0.55
C ASP A 197 7.23 -18.51 0.80
N ARG A 198 6.03 -18.05 1.19
CA ARG A 198 5.76 -16.66 1.51
C ARG A 198 6.47 -16.17 2.77
N TYR A 199 6.65 -16.99 3.79
CA TYR A 199 7.46 -16.63 4.96
C TYR A 199 8.94 -16.45 4.58
N SER A 200 9.48 -17.32 3.72
CA SER A 200 10.83 -17.13 3.17
C SER A 200 10.93 -15.85 2.34
N HIS A 201 9.97 -15.62 1.44
CA HIS A 201 9.90 -14.40 0.63
C HIS A 201 9.83 -13.13 1.49
N TYR A 202 9.05 -13.18 2.58
CA TYR A 202 8.93 -12.09 3.53
C TYR A 202 10.28 -11.76 4.19
N ALA A 203 10.94 -12.75 4.76
CA ALA A 203 12.20 -12.57 5.47
C ALA A 203 13.35 -12.14 4.54
N GLU A 204 13.39 -12.66 3.32
CA GLU A 204 14.52 -12.43 2.39
C GLU A 204 14.40 -11.15 1.57
N VAL A 205 13.18 -10.75 1.20
CA VAL A 205 12.95 -9.66 0.24
C VAL A 205 12.02 -8.59 0.80
N ILE A 206 10.81 -8.98 1.25
CA ILE A 206 9.76 -8.00 1.57
C ILE A 206 10.17 -7.15 2.78
N GLU A 207 10.50 -7.78 3.91
CA GLU A 207 10.85 -7.08 5.15
C GLU A 207 12.11 -6.21 5.01
N PRO A 208 13.21 -6.67 4.38
CA PRO A 208 14.37 -5.83 4.13
C PRO A 208 14.06 -4.61 3.27
N GLU A 209 13.27 -4.75 2.20
CA GLU A 209 12.95 -3.62 1.30
C GLU A 209 11.99 -2.63 1.95
N LEU A 210 10.95 -3.11 2.65
CA LEU A 210 10.07 -2.25 3.45
C LEU A 210 10.85 -1.52 4.55
N SER A 211 11.80 -2.19 5.20
CA SER A 211 12.63 -1.60 6.25
C SER A 211 13.54 -0.48 5.75
N ARG A 212 13.87 -0.46 4.46
CA ARG A 212 14.67 0.58 3.78
C ARG A 212 13.79 1.69 3.18
N GLY A 213 12.50 1.72 3.51
CA GLY A 213 11.57 2.72 2.97
C GLY A 213 11.11 2.43 1.53
N GLY A 214 11.40 1.25 0.97
CA GLY A 214 11.08 0.88 -0.42
C GLY A 214 9.68 0.33 -0.60
N ILE A 215 9.08 0.58 -1.77
CA ILE A 215 7.76 0.06 -2.14
C ILE A 215 7.93 -1.32 -2.77
N VAL A 216 7.32 -2.34 -2.18
CA VAL A 216 7.36 -3.72 -2.68
C VAL A 216 6.04 -4.02 -3.40
N ILE A 217 6.14 -4.45 -4.66
CA ILE A 217 5.01 -4.77 -5.53
C ILE A 217 5.01 -6.28 -5.75
N LEU A 218 3.96 -6.95 -5.28
CA LEU A 218 3.77 -8.39 -5.35
C LEU A 218 2.73 -8.73 -6.42
N ASP A 219 3.13 -9.48 -7.44
CA ASP A 219 2.19 -10.25 -8.26
C ASP A 219 1.82 -11.52 -7.48
N ARG A 220 0.61 -11.53 -6.91
CA ARG A 220 0.08 -12.49 -5.93
C ARG A 220 0.67 -12.35 -4.53
N TYR A 221 -0.20 -12.51 -3.53
CA TYR A 221 0.17 -12.59 -2.13
C TYR A 221 -0.82 -13.47 -1.34
N ILE A 222 -1.07 -13.13 -0.07
CA ILE A 222 -1.97 -13.85 0.85
C ILE A 222 -3.31 -14.22 0.21
N TYR A 223 -3.94 -13.29 -0.50
CA TYR A 223 -5.30 -13.49 -1.00
C TYR A 223 -5.37 -14.46 -2.18
N SER A 224 -4.27 -14.66 -2.93
CA SER A 224 -4.18 -15.76 -3.89
C SER A 224 -4.34 -17.12 -3.20
N THR A 225 -3.72 -17.34 -2.03
CA THR A 225 -3.90 -18.60 -1.30
C THR A 225 -5.36 -18.79 -0.86
N LEU A 226 -6.00 -17.73 -0.37
CA LEU A 226 -7.43 -17.78 0.02
C LEU A 226 -8.33 -18.11 -1.16
N ALA A 227 -8.14 -17.45 -2.31
CA ALA A 227 -8.98 -17.67 -3.49
C ALA A 227 -8.75 -19.05 -4.11
N TYR A 228 -7.49 -19.44 -4.35
CA TYR A 228 -7.19 -20.66 -5.07
C TYR A 228 -7.40 -21.91 -4.21
N GLN A 229 -6.85 -21.97 -3.00
CA GLN A 229 -7.07 -23.13 -2.12
C GLN A 229 -8.48 -23.13 -1.52
N GLY A 230 -9.08 -21.98 -1.25
CA GLY A 230 -10.49 -21.91 -0.87
C GLY A 230 -11.43 -22.43 -1.96
N SER A 231 -11.11 -22.21 -3.24
CA SER A 231 -11.89 -22.77 -4.36
C SER A 231 -11.87 -24.30 -4.42
N LEU A 232 -10.87 -24.92 -3.78
CA LEU A 232 -10.72 -26.37 -3.64
C LEU A 232 -11.42 -26.93 -2.39
N GLY A 233 -12.09 -26.08 -1.60
CA GLY A 233 -12.85 -26.46 -0.41
C GLY A 233 -12.08 -26.36 0.90
N VAL A 234 -10.89 -25.77 0.90
CA VAL A 234 -10.14 -25.50 2.13
C VAL A 234 -10.83 -24.38 2.90
N ASP A 235 -10.94 -24.54 4.21
CA ASP A 235 -11.57 -23.56 5.10
C ASP A 235 -10.86 -22.18 5.06
N LEU A 236 -11.62 -21.12 4.81
CA LEU A 236 -11.08 -19.77 4.64
C LEU A 236 -10.55 -19.19 5.96
N GLU A 237 -11.16 -19.52 7.11
CA GLU A 237 -10.69 -19.05 8.41
C GLU A 237 -9.35 -19.70 8.77
N TRP A 238 -9.20 -20.99 8.50
CA TRP A 238 -7.95 -21.70 8.62
C TRP A 238 -6.87 -21.08 7.72
N LEU A 239 -7.18 -20.83 6.44
CA LEU A 239 -6.25 -20.15 5.53
C LEU A 239 -5.87 -18.75 6.03
N GLU A 240 -6.82 -17.95 6.52
CA GLU A 240 -6.50 -16.64 7.12
C GLU A 240 -5.56 -16.78 8.33
N SER A 241 -5.79 -17.80 9.18
CA SER A 241 -4.99 -18.04 10.39
C SER A 241 -3.53 -18.37 10.10
N LEU A 242 -3.25 -19.04 8.97
CA LEU A 242 -1.87 -19.37 8.55
C LEU A 242 -1.04 -18.11 8.23
N HIS A 243 -1.71 -17.03 7.83
CA HIS A 243 -1.07 -15.78 7.43
C HIS A 243 -1.01 -14.73 8.54
N ARG A 244 -1.42 -15.07 9.77
CA ARG A 244 -1.62 -14.10 10.86
C ARG A 244 -0.38 -13.29 11.27
N TYR A 245 0.83 -13.81 11.00
CA TYR A 245 2.09 -13.14 11.33
C TYR A 245 2.75 -12.45 10.14
N LEU A 246 2.14 -12.51 8.96
CA LEU A 246 2.58 -11.78 7.78
C LEU A 246 1.84 -10.44 7.70
N PRO A 247 2.52 -9.36 7.27
CA PRO A 247 1.85 -8.08 7.12
C PRO A 247 0.75 -8.19 6.06
N LYS A 248 -0.37 -7.51 6.28
CA LYS A 248 -1.33 -7.28 5.19
C LYS A 248 -0.76 -6.22 4.23
N PRO A 249 -1.05 -6.30 2.93
CA PRO A 249 -0.63 -5.26 2.00
C PRO A 249 -1.28 -3.93 2.37
N ASP A 250 -0.53 -2.83 2.24
CA ASP A 250 -1.02 -1.46 2.40
C ASP A 250 -2.01 -1.11 1.28
N VAL A 251 -1.76 -1.64 0.08
CA VAL A 251 -2.68 -1.55 -1.07
C VAL A 251 -2.86 -2.93 -1.67
N CYS A 252 -4.10 -3.40 -1.77
CA CYS A 252 -4.42 -4.63 -2.49
C CYS A 252 -5.37 -4.31 -3.65
N ILE A 253 -4.95 -4.64 -4.86
CA ILE A 253 -5.71 -4.42 -6.09
C ILE A 253 -6.14 -5.76 -6.63
N TYR A 254 -7.45 -5.97 -6.80
CA TYR A 254 -8.00 -7.14 -7.46
C TYR A 254 -8.35 -6.80 -8.91
N LEU A 255 -7.69 -7.49 -9.84
CA LEU A 255 -7.99 -7.44 -11.27
C LEU A 255 -9.10 -8.45 -11.59
N ASP A 256 -10.33 -7.97 -11.66
CA ASP A 256 -11.48 -8.80 -11.99
C ASP A 256 -11.57 -9.04 -13.49
N VAL A 257 -11.62 -10.30 -13.89
CA VAL A 257 -11.83 -10.70 -15.29
C VAL A 257 -12.66 -11.97 -15.33
N ASP A 258 -13.50 -12.08 -16.34
CA ASP A 258 -14.17 -13.32 -16.67
C ASP A 258 -13.15 -14.48 -16.84
N PRO A 259 -13.32 -15.63 -16.17
CA PRO A 259 -12.36 -16.73 -16.21
C PRO A 259 -12.07 -17.22 -17.63
N GLU A 260 -13.09 -17.32 -18.48
CA GLU A 260 -12.96 -17.74 -19.87
C GLU A 260 -12.16 -16.71 -20.69
N LEU A 261 -12.36 -15.40 -20.45
CA LEU A 261 -11.54 -14.36 -21.05
C LEU A 261 -10.08 -14.42 -20.58
N GLY A 262 -9.85 -14.63 -19.28
CA GLY A 262 -8.51 -14.77 -18.70
C GLY A 262 -7.73 -15.93 -19.33
N LEU A 263 -8.37 -17.10 -19.44
CA LEU A 263 -7.80 -18.27 -20.11
C LEU A 263 -7.43 -17.97 -21.57
N ARG A 264 -8.33 -17.35 -22.34
CA ARG A 264 -8.05 -16.96 -23.75
C ARG A 264 -6.83 -16.03 -23.86
N ARG A 265 -6.66 -15.09 -22.93
CA ARG A 265 -5.48 -14.19 -22.90
C ARG A 265 -4.20 -14.97 -22.62
N LYS A 266 -4.23 -15.92 -21.66
CA LYS A 266 -3.08 -16.77 -21.32
C LYS A 266 -2.65 -17.64 -22.50
N GLU A 267 -3.61 -18.23 -23.21
CA GLU A 267 -3.35 -19.04 -24.41
C GLU A 267 -2.68 -18.23 -25.52
N ARG A 268 -3.17 -17.02 -25.79
CA ARG A 268 -2.57 -16.12 -26.78
C ARG A 268 -1.16 -15.68 -26.42
N ALA A 269 -0.85 -15.56 -25.13
CA ALA A 269 0.47 -15.18 -24.64
C ALA A 269 1.49 -16.33 -24.71
N GLY A 270 1.10 -17.53 -25.12
CA GLY A 270 2.01 -18.70 -25.19
C GLY A 270 2.55 -19.14 -23.83
N SER A 271 1.96 -18.67 -22.73
CA SER A 271 2.39 -19.03 -21.38
C SER A 271 1.97 -20.47 -21.08
N PRO A 272 2.87 -21.32 -20.53
CA PRO A 272 2.51 -22.68 -20.16
C PRO A 272 1.28 -22.69 -19.27
N ARG A 273 0.35 -23.59 -19.59
CA ARG A 273 -0.81 -23.90 -18.77
C ARG A 273 -0.33 -24.39 -17.40
N LEU A 274 -0.65 -23.65 -16.34
CA LEU A 274 -0.54 -24.16 -14.97
C LEU A 274 -1.69 -25.14 -14.81
N LYS A 275 -1.47 -26.39 -15.23
CA LYS A 275 -2.47 -27.46 -15.35
C LYS A 275 -3.31 -27.68 -14.08
N TYR A 276 -2.81 -27.22 -12.94
CA TYR A 276 -3.35 -27.52 -11.63
C TYR A 276 -4.71 -26.83 -11.31
N PHE A 277 -4.96 -25.61 -11.81
CA PHE A 277 -6.15 -24.81 -11.45
C PHE A 277 -7.20 -24.66 -12.57
N GLU A 278 -7.15 -25.49 -13.62
CA GLU A 278 -7.67 -25.10 -14.94
C GLU A 278 -9.15 -25.37 -15.26
N SER A 279 -9.93 -26.03 -14.39
CA SER A 279 -11.37 -26.09 -14.68
C SER A 279 -11.98 -24.70 -14.52
N VAL A 280 -12.69 -24.24 -15.54
CA VAL A 280 -13.41 -22.95 -15.53
C VAL A 280 -14.27 -22.81 -14.28
N GLU A 281 -14.88 -23.90 -13.82
CA GLU A 281 -15.69 -23.95 -12.60
C GLU A 281 -14.88 -23.62 -11.33
N ARG A 282 -13.64 -24.10 -11.20
CA ARG A 282 -12.74 -23.75 -10.09
C ARG A 282 -12.33 -22.28 -10.16
N LEU A 283 -12.04 -21.77 -11.36
CA LEU A 283 -11.70 -20.36 -11.53
C LEU A 283 -12.89 -19.45 -11.22
N LYS A 284 -14.12 -19.88 -11.52
CA LYS A 284 -15.35 -19.18 -11.11
C LYS A 284 -15.47 -19.11 -9.59
N LYS A 285 -15.25 -20.22 -8.88
CA LYS A 285 -15.22 -20.23 -7.40
C LYS A 285 -14.11 -19.35 -6.82
N ALA A 286 -12.90 -19.38 -7.40
CA ALA A 286 -11.82 -18.50 -6.97
C ALA A 286 -12.17 -17.01 -7.18
N ARG A 287 -12.79 -16.67 -8.30
CA ARG A 287 -13.33 -15.32 -8.57
C ARG A 287 -14.38 -14.92 -7.54
N GLU A 288 -15.32 -15.81 -7.20
CA GLU A 288 -16.33 -15.55 -6.15
C GLU A 288 -15.67 -15.19 -4.81
N ILE A 289 -14.62 -15.91 -4.40
CA ILE A 289 -13.88 -15.60 -3.18
C ILE A 289 -13.19 -14.23 -3.27
N TYR A 290 -12.56 -13.89 -4.39
CA TYR A 290 -11.98 -12.55 -4.58
C TYR A 290 -13.03 -11.43 -4.52
N LEU A 291 -14.20 -11.64 -5.12
CA LEU A 291 -15.31 -10.68 -5.07
C LEU A 291 -15.84 -10.51 -3.65
N ASP A 292 -15.97 -11.60 -2.89
CA ASP A 292 -16.34 -11.55 -1.47
C ASP A 292 -15.31 -10.77 -0.65
N LEU A 293 -14.02 -11.05 -0.80
CA LEU A 293 -12.94 -10.31 -0.14
C LEU A 293 -12.95 -8.81 -0.49
N THR A 294 -13.24 -8.48 -1.75
CA THR A 294 -13.43 -7.09 -2.20
C THR A 294 -14.63 -6.45 -1.49
N SER A 295 -15.76 -7.14 -1.42
CA SER A 295 -16.98 -6.62 -0.77
C SER A 295 -16.76 -6.33 0.73
N LYS A 296 -15.87 -7.10 1.36
CA LYS A 296 -15.41 -6.92 2.76
C LYS A 296 -14.36 -5.81 2.92
N GLY A 297 -14.02 -5.09 1.84
CA GLY A 297 -13.05 -4.00 1.85
C GLY A 297 -11.60 -4.46 2.02
N ARG A 298 -11.27 -5.72 1.75
CA ARG A 298 -9.90 -6.26 1.85
C ARG A 298 -9.01 -5.85 0.68
N MET A 299 -9.62 -5.47 -0.44
CA MET A 299 -8.97 -5.14 -1.70
C MET A 299 -9.87 -4.22 -2.54
N VAL A 300 -9.25 -3.48 -3.46
CA VAL A 300 -9.94 -2.58 -4.37
C VAL A 300 -10.07 -3.25 -5.74
N LEU A 301 -11.31 -3.39 -6.20
CA LEU A 301 -11.60 -3.99 -7.51
C LEU A 301 -11.29 -3.02 -8.65
N VAL A 302 -10.61 -3.56 -9.65
CA VAL A 302 -10.35 -2.92 -10.94
C VAL A 302 -10.82 -3.87 -12.03
N ASP A 303 -11.71 -3.37 -12.89
CA ASP A 303 -12.25 -4.12 -14.02
C ASP A 303 -11.15 -4.37 -15.07
N ALA A 304 -10.65 -5.59 -15.15
CA ALA A 304 -9.60 -6.00 -16.06
C ALA A 304 -10.13 -6.52 -17.41
N SER A 305 -11.43 -6.39 -17.68
CA SER A 305 -12.00 -6.65 -19.01
C SER A 305 -11.66 -5.54 -20.03
N GLN A 306 -11.32 -4.35 -19.53
CA GLN A 306 -10.91 -3.19 -20.33
C GLN A 306 -9.52 -3.36 -20.97
N ASP A 307 -9.14 -2.41 -21.82
CA ASP A 307 -7.79 -2.34 -22.39
C ASP A 307 -6.73 -2.06 -21.31
N LEU A 308 -5.50 -2.54 -21.54
CA LEU A 308 -4.41 -2.43 -20.57
C LEU A 308 -4.14 -0.99 -20.10
N PRO A 309 -4.07 0.03 -20.98
CA PRO A 309 -3.95 1.43 -20.56
C PRO A 309 -5.03 1.88 -19.56
N SER A 310 -6.31 1.56 -19.82
CA SER A 310 -7.41 1.89 -18.91
C SER A 310 -7.27 1.21 -17.54
N VAL A 311 -6.90 -0.08 -17.54
CA VAL A 311 -6.64 -0.85 -16.30
C VAL A 311 -5.47 -0.26 -15.51
N VAL A 312 -4.36 0.05 -16.19
CA VAL A 312 -3.17 0.67 -15.57
C VAL A 312 -3.53 2.01 -14.96
N ARG A 313 -4.23 2.88 -15.69
CA ARG A 313 -4.66 4.19 -15.20
C ARG A 313 -5.49 4.05 -13.93
N ARG A 314 -6.46 3.14 -13.93
CA ARG A 314 -7.33 2.93 -12.78
C ARG A 314 -6.58 2.37 -11.57
N ALA A 315 -5.69 1.41 -11.79
CA ALA A 315 -4.86 0.86 -10.72
C ALA A 315 -3.94 1.91 -10.10
N PHE A 316 -3.34 2.78 -10.92
CA PHE A 316 -2.48 3.86 -10.43
C PHE A 316 -3.27 4.86 -9.59
N GLU A 317 -4.50 5.23 -9.97
CA GLU A 317 -5.38 6.07 -9.14
C GLU A 317 -5.61 5.48 -7.76
N VAL A 318 -5.75 4.16 -7.66
CA VAL A 318 -5.89 3.47 -6.38
C VAL A 318 -4.60 3.63 -5.57
N VAL A 319 -3.43 3.36 -6.16
CA VAL A 319 -2.14 3.50 -5.46
C VAL A 319 -1.89 4.95 -5.02
N GLU A 320 -2.10 5.93 -5.91
CA GLU A 320 -1.97 7.36 -5.60
C GLU A 320 -2.86 7.76 -4.42
N ARG A 321 -4.11 7.30 -4.39
CA ARG A 321 -5.06 7.59 -3.31
C ARG A 321 -4.66 6.94 -1.99
N GLU A 322 -4.33 5.65 -1.99
CA GLU A 322 -4.08 4.88 -0.76
C GLU A 322 -2.70 5.22 -0.15
N LEU A 323 -1.69 5.52 -0.96
CA LEU A 323 -0.35 5.88 -0.49
C LEU A 323 -0.09 7.38 -0.41
N GLY A 324 -0.97 8.22 -0.96
CA GLY A 324 -0.78 9.68 -1.00
C GLY A 324 0.40 10.12 -1.88
N ILE A 325 0.67 9.39 -2.97
CA ILE A 325 1.76 9.69 -3.93
C ILE A 325 1.20 10.23 -5.25
N GLU A 326 2.06 10.81 -6.09
CA GLU A 326 1.67 11.37 -7.40
C GLU A 326 2.48 10.74 -8.54
N LEU A 327 1.97 9.64 -9.10
CA LEU A 327 2.59 8.88 -10.19
C LEU A 327 2.45 9.60 -11.54
N ARG A 328 1.32 10.28 -11.78
CA ARG A 328 1.04 10.96 -13.05
C ARG A 328 2.04 12.06 -13.41
N LYS A 329 2.75 12.62 -12.43
CA LYS A 329 3.75 13.67 -12.66
C LYS A 329 4.99 13.15 -13.39
N CYS A 330 5.36 11.89 -13.17
CA CYS A 330 6.60 11.34 -13.71
C CYS A 330 6.38 10.15 -14.66
N TYR A 331 5.12 9.82 -14.96
CA TYR A 331 4.75 8.83 -15.98
C TYR A 331 3.77 9.45 -17.01
N PRO A 332 4.30 10.15 -18.03
CA PRO A 332 3.49 10.94 -18.97
C PRO A 332 2.54 10.11 -19.83
N GLU A 333 2.79 8.81 -20.00
CA GLU A 333 1.90 7.89 -20.73
C GLU A 333 0.52 7.73 -20.07
N MET A 334 0.33 8.32 -18.88
CA MET A 334 -0.97 8.44 -18.21
C MET A 334 -1.81 9.66 -18.59
N GLN A 335 -1.23 10.68 -19.24
CA GLN A 335 -1.95 11.90 -19.67
C GLN A 335 -2.81 11.64 -20.90
#